data_AF-A0A149V604-F1
#
_entry.id   AF-A0A149V604-F1
#
_cell.length_a   1.000
_cell.length_b   1.000
_cell.length_c   1.000
_cell.angle_alpha   90.00
_cell.angle_beta   90.00
_cell.angle_gamma   90.00
#
_symmetry.space_group_name_H-M   'P 1'
#
loop_
_entity.id
_entity.type
_entity.pdbx_description
1 polymer ?
#
loop_
_entity_poly.entity_id
_entity_poly.type
_entity_poly.pdbx_seq_one_letter_code
_entity_poly.pdbx_strand_id
1 'polypeptide(L)'
;MLEVYSNLFVGNEIDERRLQGDPNWFFIHACKEPYHRQALGYTGRAASKDHPEYLIARRNHRLILNLVDVADVNYISSDIIDAALKAIHANIGNIKVLLHCNQGQSRSPSIALLYLARYTDLFVGLDVDKGVAEFQKIYPSYAPARGMADYIRLNWAQYQFSG
;
A
#
# COMPACT_ATOMS: atom_id res chain seq x y z
N MET A 1 11.19 8.78 -3.05
CA MET A 1 10.82 7.84 -1.97
C MET A 1 11.30 8.35 -0.61
N LEU A 2 10.66 7.92 0.47
CA LEU A 2 11.06 8.17 1.87
C LEU A 2 10.99 6.86 2.67
N GLU A 3 11.96 6.62 3.54
CA GLU A 3 11.91 5.52 4.50
C GLU A 3 11.01 5.93 5.68
N VAL A 4 9.84 5.29 5.80
CA VAL A 4 8.84 5.61 6.84
C VAL A 4 8.98 4.73 8.07
N TYR A 5 9.69 3.61 7.93
CA TYR A 5 10.07 2.68 8.98
C TYR A 5 11.25 1.86 8.47
N SER A 6 12.03 1.25 9.36
CA SER A 6 13.24 0.50 8.97
C SER A 6 12.92 -0.51 7.86
N ASN A 7 13.60 -0.40 6.72
CA ASN A 7 13.42 -1.19 5.50
C ASN A 7 12.07 -1.02 4.77
N LEU A 8 11.18 -0.13 5.19
CA LEU A 8 9.94 0.22 4.48
C LEU A 8 10.02 1.60 3.86
N PHE A 9 10.04 1.62 2.54
CA PHE A 9 10.11 2.84 1.73
C PHE A 9 8.76 3.09 1.07
N VAL A 10 8.29 4.33 1.15
CA VAL A 10 7.13 4.80 0.39
C VAL A 10 7.59 5.68 -0.75
N GLY A 11 7.11 5.40 -1.96
CA GLY A 11 7.50 6.14 -3.15
C GLY A 11 6.41 6.25 -4.21
N ASN A 12 6.83 6.71 -5.38
CA ASN A 12 6.02 6.84 -6.58
C ASN A 12 6.54 5.94 -7.71
N GLU A 13 5.91 6.01 -8.88
CA GLU A 13 6.30 5.23 -10.05
C GLU A 13 7.71 5.56 -10.57
N ILE A 14 8.20 6.80 -10.40
CA ILE A 14 9.57 7.16 -10.80
C ILE A 14 10.58 6.44 -9.91
N ASP A 15 10.30 6.34 -8.60
CA ASP A 15 11.15 5.60 -7.66
C ASP A 15 11.20 4.11 -8.01
N GLU A 16 10.05 3.48 -8.32
CA GLU A 16 10.03 2.08 -8.73
C GLU A 16 10.83 1.84 -10.00
N ARG A 17 10.66 2.66 -11.04
CA ARG A 17 11.40 2.53 -12.30
C ARG A 17 12.90 2.64 -12.12
N ARG A 18 13.37 3.48 -11.18
CA ARG A 18 14.80 3.63 -10.87
C ARG A 18 15.39 2.41 -10.17
N LEU A 19 14.58 1.72 -9.38
CA LEU A 19 14.99 0.53 -8.62
C LEU A 19 14.66 -0.77 -9.36
N GLN A 20 13.99 -0.68 -10.51
CA GLN A 20 13.54 -1.84 -11.26
C GLN A 20 14.71 -2.75 -11.65
N GLY A 21 14.62 -4.02 -11.23
CA GLY A 21 15.63 -5.03 -11.51
C GLY A 21 16.68 -5.20 -10.41
N ASP A 22 16.69 -4.34 -9.39
CA ASP A 22 17.53 -4.53 -8.21
C ASP A 22 16.98 -5.71 -7.36
N PRO A 23 17.75 -6.80 -7.18
CA PRO A 23 17.30 -7.97 -6.43
C PRO A 23 17.19 -7.72 -4.92
N ASN A 24 17.71 -6.60 -4.42
CA ASN A 24 17.66 -6.22 -3.00
C ASN A 24 16.34 -5.54 -2.59
N TRP A 25 15.35 -5.50 -3.51
CA TRP A 25 14.06 -4.89 -3.27
C TRP A 25 12.90 -5.86 -3.50
N PHE A 26 11.93 -5.79 -2.58
CA PHE A 26 10.59 -6.31 -2.76
C PHE A 26 9.64 -5.16 -3.08
N PHE A 27 8.86 -5.27 -4.16
CA PHE A 27 7.97 -4.21 -4.62
C PHE A 27 6.53 -4.51 -4.29
N ILE A 28 5.82 -3.53 -3.77
CA ILE A 28 4.36 -3.54 -3.67
C ILE A 28 3.83 -2.43 -4.57
N HIS A 29 3.24 -2.84 -5.69
CA HIS A 29 2.59 -1.95 -6.64
C HIS A 29 1.16 -1.71 -6.15
N ALA A 30 0.96 -0.67 -5.33
CA ALA A 30 -0.34 -0.23 -4.81
C ALA A 30 -1.13 0.57 -5.86
N CYS A 31 -1.13 0.11 -7.10
CA CYS A 31 -1.85 0.72 -8.20
C CYS A 31 -2.20 -0.30 -9.28
N LYS A 32 -3.44 -0.21 -9.77
CA LYS A 32 -3.91 -0.99 -10.92
C LYS A 32 -3.13 -0.65 -12.19
N GLU A 33 -3.01 0.64 -12.50
CA GLU A 33 -2.35 1.11 -13.72
C GLU A 33 -0.91 1.55 -13.43
N PRO A 34 0.08 1.18 -14.27
CA PRO A 34 -0.02 0.19 -15.35
C PRO A 34 0.14 -1.28 -14.87
N TYR A 35 0.54 -1.50 -13.61
CA TYR A 35 1.14 -2.77 -13.17
C TYR A 35 0.20 -3.97 -13.17
N HIS A 36 -0.99 -3.86 -12.56
CA HIS A 36 -1.96 -4.96 -12.54
C HIS A 36 -2.45 -5.30 -13.94
N ARG A 37 -2.65 -4.27 -14.77
CA ARG A 37 -3.01 -4.44 -16.18
C ARG A 37 -1.93 -5.20 -16.95
N GLN A 38 -0.69 -4.77 -16.84
CA GLN A 38 0.43 -5.44 -17.51
C GLN A 38 0.63 -6.87 -17.02
N ALA A 39 0.45 -7.11 -15.71
CA ALA A 39 0.62 -8.43 -15.12
C ALA A 39 -0.39 -9.48 -15.63
N LEU A 40 -1.61 -9.04 -15.97
CA LEU A 40 -2.70 -9.91 -16.42
C LEU A 40 -3.05 -9.77 -17.91
N GLY A 41 -2.45 -8.81 -18.62
CA GLY A 41 -2.58 -8.66 -20.07
C GLY A 41 -3.96 -8.22 -20.59
N TYR A 42 -4.88 -7.75 -19.74
CA TYR A 42 -6.21 -7.34 -20.19
C TYR A 42 -6.20 -5.94 -20.83
N THR A 43 -6.93 -5.78 -21.93
CA THR A 43 -7.07 -4.50 -22.65
C THR A 43 -8.33 -3.73 -22.26
N GLY A 44 -9.34 -4.42 -21.72
CA GLY A 44 -10.61 -3.83 -21.28
C GLY A 44 -10.53 -3.03 -19.98
N ARG A 45 -11.68 -2.66 -19.41
CA ARG A 45 -11.71 -1.87 -18.18
C ARG A 45 -11.13 -2.60 -16.97
N ALA A 46 -11.24 -3.92 -16.88
CA ALA A 46 -10.70 -4.74 -15.79
C ALA A 46 -10.44 -6.16 -16.28
N ALA A 47 -9.69 -6.95 -15.50
CA ALA A 47 -9.66 -8.39 -15.65
C ALA A 47 -11.05 -9.01 -15.40
N SER A 48 -11.26 -10.25 -15.82
CA SER A 48 -12.47 -11.00 -15.46
C SER A 48 -12.61 -11.07 -13.94
N LYS A 49 -13.84 -10.91 -13.42
CA LYS A 49 -14.10 -11.02 -11.97
C LYS A 49 -13.81 -12.41 -11.43
N ASP A 50 -13.92 -13.43 -12.29
CA ASP A 50 -13.61 -14.82 -11.94
C ASP A 50 -12.11 -15.14 -12.09
N HIS A 51 -11.28 -14.16 -12.46
CA HIS A 51 -9.84 -14.37 -12.55
C HIS A 51 -9.26 -14.55 -11.15
N PRO A 52 -8.46 -15.60 -10.88
CA PRO A 52 -7.93 -15.88 -9.54
C PRO A 52 -7.05 -14.75 -9.00
N GLU A 53 -6.40 -14.00 -9.90
CA GLU A 53 -5.59 -12.84 -9.56
C GLU A 53 -6.34 -11.50 -9.70
N TYR A 54 -7.69 -11.48 -9.75
CA TYR A 54 -8.46 -10.25 -10.03
C TYR A 54 -8.13 -9.08 -9.09
N LEU A 55 -7.90 -9.35 -7.81
CA LEU A 55 -7.52 -8.34 -6.82
C LEU A 55 -6.01 -8.20 -6.67
N ILE A 56 -5.29 -9.32 -6.73
CA ILE A 56 -3.89 -9.45 -6.32
C ILE A 56 -3.19 -10.40 -7.30
N ALA A 57 -2.12 -9.93 -7.94
CA ALA A 57 -1.21 -10.78 -8.69
C ALA A 57 0.14 -10.87 -7.95
N ARG A 58 0.75 -12.07 -7.98
CA ARG A 58 2.04 -12.33 -7.31
C ARG A 58 3.09 -12.72 -8.32
N ARG A 59 4.25 -12.06 -8.30
CA ARG A 59 5.41 -12.40 -9.12
C ARG A 59 6.64 -12.44 -8.22
N ASN A 60 7.77 -12.93 -8.72
CA ASN A 60 8.99 -12.95 -7.93
C ASN A 60 9.36 -11.53 -7.47
N HIS A 61 9.58 -11.37 -6.16
CA HIS A 61 9.86 -10.09 -5.48
C HIS A 61 8.80 -8.98 -5.68
N ARG A 62 7.57 -9.32 -6.08
CA ARG A 62 6.54 -8.31 -6.38
C ARG A 62 5.15 -8.76 -5.95
N LEU A 63 4.45 -7.88 -5.23
CA LEU A 63 3.01 -7.92 -5.03
C LEU A 63 2.35 -6.83 -5.87
N ILE A 64 1.37 -7.20 -6.68
CA ILE A 64 0.72 -6.27 -7.62
C ILE A 64 -0.75 -6.19 -7.26
N LEU A 65 -1.23 -4.99 -6.94
CA LEU A 65 -2.57 -4.77 -6.39
C LEU A 65 -3.48 -4.10 -7.42
N ASN A 66 -4.69 -4.63 -7.58
CA ASN A 66 -5.75 -3.99 -8.35
C ASN A 66 -6.41 -2.85 -7.55
N LEU A 67 -5.62 -1.85 -7.18
CA LEU A 67 -6.06 -0.73 -6.34
C LEU A 67 -6.15 0.58 -7.13
N VAL A 68 -7.31 1.23 -7.07
CA VAL A 68 -7.60 2.49 -7.74
C VAL A 68 -7.68 3.64 -6.74
N ASP A 69 -7.31 4.84 -7.18
CA ASP A 69 -7.38 6.07 -6.38
C ASP A 69 -8.70 6.77 -6.70
N VAL A 70 -9.73 6.52 -5.90
CA VAL A 70 -11.08 7.04 -6.15
C VAL A 70 -11.70 7.60 -4.87
N ALA A 71 -12.76 8.39 -5.04
CA ALA A 71 -13.45 9.01 -3.91
C ALA A 71 -14.35 8.03 -3.14
N ASP A 72 -14.82 6.96 -3.80
CA ASP A 72 -15.74 5.99 -3.21
C ASP A 72 -14.98 4.86 -2.51
N VAL A 73 -15.18 4.74 -1.20
CA VAL A 73 -14.55 3.74 -0.33
C VAL A 73 -14.89 2.30 -0.73
N ASN A 74 -16.01 2.06 -1.39
CA ASN A 74 -16.43 0.71 -1.79
C ASN A 74 -15.48 0.06 -2.83
N TYR A 75 -14.59 0.84 -3.44
CA TYR A 75 -13.54 0.35 -4.32
C TYR A 75 -12.25 -0.04 -3.58
N ILE A 76 -12.17 0.18 -2.27
CA ILE A 76 -11.03 -0.17 -1.44
C ILE A 76 -11.32 -1.49 -0.73
N SER A 77 -10.72 -2.57 -1.22
CA SER A 77 -10.91 -3.92 -0.69
C SER A 77 -10.01 -4.19 0.51
N SER A 78 -10.58 -4.73 1.59
CA SER A 78 -9.80 -5.18 2.76
C SER A 78 -8.82 -6.29 2.42
N ASP A 79 -9.19 -7.19 1.50
CA ASP A 79 -8.29 -8.26 1.06
C ASP A 79 -7.01 -7.71 0.42
N ILE A 80 -7.14 -6.61 -0.35
CA ILE A 80 -5.99 -5.92 -0.95
C ILE A 80 -5.11 -5.30 0.15
N ILE A 81 -5.72 -4.59 1.10
CA ILE A 81 -4.99 -3.93 2.19
C ILE A 81 -4.27 -4.99 3.05
N ASP A 82 -4.98 -6.01 3.51
CA ASP A 82 -4.42 -7.08 4.33
C ASP A 82 -3.30 -7.84 3.62
N ALA A 83 -3.45 -8.10 2.33
CA ALA A 83 -2.40 -8.74 1.54
C ALA A 83 -1.14 -7.86 1.45
N ALA A 84 -1.30 -6.54 1.30
CA ALA A 84 -0.18 -5.60 1.30
C ALA A 84 0.52 -5.58 2.65
N LEU A 85 -0.24 -5.44 3.75
CA LEU A 85 0.30 -5.41 5.10
C LEU A 85 1.08 -6.69 5.44
N LYS A 86 0.50 -7.86 5.13
CA LYS A 86 1.16 -9.17 5.32
C LYS A 86 2.44 -9.29 4.49
N ALA A 87 2.42 -8.81 3.25
CA ALA A 87 3.60 -8.84 2.40
C ALA A 87 4.72 -7.92 2.90
N ILE A 88 4.40 -6.74 3.42
CA ILE A 88 5.39 -5.87 4.08
C ILE A 88 6.00 -6.63 5.25
N HIS A 89 5.18 -7.10 6.18
CA HIS A 89 5.64 -7.75 7.41
C HIS A 89 6.52 -8.98 7.15
N ALA A 90 6.16 -9.79 6.15
CA ALA A 90 6.91 -11.00 5.80
C ALA A 90 8.29 -10.72 5.17
N ASN A 91 8.50 -9.54 4.58
CA ASN A 91 9.71 -9.23 3.80
C ASN A 91 10.64 -8.23 4.49
N ILE A 92 10.09 -7.26 5.24
CA ILE A 92 10.82 -6.10 5.78
C ILE A 92 12.03 -6.46 6.67
N GLY A 93 12.03 -7.64 7.30
CA GLY A 93 13.15 -8.13 8.11
C GLY A 93 14.35 -8.64 7.31
N ASN A 94 14.16 -8.96 6.03
CA ASN A 94 15.17 -9.61 5.18
C ASN A 94 15.57 -8.77 3.97
N ILE A 95 14.66 -7.95 3.46
CA ILE A 95 14.82 -7.21 2.20
C ILE A 95 14.15 -5.85 2.31
N LYS A 96 14.66 -4.86 1.57
CA LYS A 96 14.03 -3.54 1.48
C LYS A 96 12.70 -3.66 0.76
N VAL A 97 11.66 -3.06 1.30
CA VAL A 97 10.32 -3.04 0.72
C VAL A 97 10.05 -1.66 0.14
N LEU A 98 9.81 -1.58 -1.17
CA LEU A 98 9.25 -0.38 -1.80
C LEU A 98 7.74 -0.55 -1.96
N LEU A 99 7.00 0.21 -1.17
CA LEU A 99 5.56 0.38 -1.31
C LEU A 99 5.28 1.65 -2.10
N HIS A 100 4.77 1.52 -3.32
CA HIS A 100 4.54 2.68 -4.18
C HIS A 100 3.19 2.62 -4.88
N CYS A 101 2.71 3.79 -5.29
CA CYS A 101 1.62 3.92 -6.26
C CYS A 101 2.10 4.85 -7.39
N ASN A 102 1.19 5.43 -8.16
CA ASN A 102 1.59 6.32 -9.27
C ASN A 102 2.25 7.61 -8.76
N GLN A 103 1.61 8.31 -7.81
CA GLN A 103 2.08 9.61 -7.31
C GLN A 103 2.76 9.53 -5.94
N GLY A 104 2.60 8.42 -5.22
CA GLY A 104 3.15 8.26 -3.87
C GLY A 104 2.47 9.11 -2.80
N GLN A 105 1.23 9.57 -3.01
CA GLN A 105 0.55 10.51 -2.10
C GLN A 105 -0.67 9.93 -1.39
N SER A 106 -1.33 8.94 -1.99
CA SER A 106 -2.61 8.40 -1.48
C SER A 106 -2.50 6.92 -1.12
N ARG A 107 -2.64 6.01 -2.09
CA ARG A 107 -2.71 4.55 -1.85
C ARG A 107 -1.51 3.97 -1.09
N SER A 108 -0.28 4.19 -1.57
CA SER A 108 0.92 3.67 -0.93
C SER A 108 1.14 4.22 0.49
N PRO A 109 1.13 5.55 0.75
CA PRO A 109 1.29 6.04 2.11
C PRO A 109 0.10 5.66 3.03
N SER A 110 -1.11 5.49 2.51
CA SER A 110 -2.25 4.98 3.29
C SER A 110 -2.00 3.54 3.79
N ILE A 111 -1.48 2.67 2.93
CA ILE A 111 -1.10 1.29 3.32
C ILE A 111 0.05 1.32 4.32
N ALA A 112 1.02 2.21 4.15
CA ALA A 112 2.12 2.37 5.10
C ALA A 112 1.62 2.82 6.48
N LEU A 113 0.71 3.80 6.53
CA LEU A 113 0.05 4.22 7.78
C LEU A 113 -0.60 3.03 8.50
N LEU A 114 -1.41 2.23 7.79
CA LEU A 114 -2.05 1.06 8.37
C LEU A 114 -1.05 -0.02 8.80
N TYR A 115 0.07 -0.16 8.09
CA TYR A 115 1.15 -1.06 8.49
C TYR A 115 1.74 -0.65 9.84
N LEU A 116 2.09 0.63 9.99
CA LEU A 116 2.65 1.15 11.24
C LEU A 116 1.64 1.05 12.38
N ALA A 117 0.37 1.39 12.13
CA ALA A 117 -0.68 1.24 13.13
C ALA A 117 -0.81 -0.21 13.64
N ARG A 118 -0.60 -1.20 12.75
CA ARG A 118 -0.85 -2.60 13.06
C ARG A 118 0.35 -3.37 13.60
N TYR A 119 1.54 -3.09 13.10
CA TYR A 119 2.74 -3.90 13.36
C TYR A 119 3.81 -3.17 14.17
N THR A 120 3.54 -1.94 14.61
CA THR A 120 4.45 -1.18 15.47
C THR A 120 3.68 -0.52 16.61
N ASP A 121 4.41 -0.06 17.62
CA ASP A 121 3.88 0.65 18.78
C ASP A 121 3.67 2.16 18.52
N LEU A 122 4.01 2.66 17.33
CA LEU A 122 4.07 4.10 17.02
C LEU A 122 2.74 4.85 17.25
N PHE A 123 1.61 4.17 17.03
CA PHE A 123 0.28 4.78 17.11
C PHE A 123 -0.62 4.15 18.18
N VAL A 124 -0.03 3.41 19.13
CA VAL A 124 -0.79 2.77 20.22
C VAL A 124 -1.54 3.82 21.02
N GLY A 125 -2.86 3.61 21.17
CA GLY A 125 -3.73 4.49 21.93
C GLY A 125 -4.11 5.80 21.22
N LEU A 126 -3.66 6.01 19.98
CA LEU A 126 -4.08 7.15 19.18
C LEU A 126 -5.42 6.86 18.49
N ASP A 127 -6.31 7.85 18.53
CA ASP A 127 -7.44 7.90 17.62
C ASP A 127 -6.97 8.13 16.17
N VAL A 128 -7.86 7.91 15.20
CA VAL A 128 -7.49 7.96 13.78
C VAL A 128 -6.95 9.33 13.36
N ASP A 129 -7.51 10.43 13.89
CA ASP A 129 -7.10 11.77 13.49
C ASP A 129 -5.69 12.09 14.01
N LYS A 130 -5.38 11.70 15.26
CA LYS A 130 -4.02 11.80 15.80
C LYS A 130 -3.04 10.87 15.09
N GLY A 131 -3.43 9.64 14.81
CA GLY A 131 -2.60 8.69 14.08
C GLY A 131 -2.23 9.19 12.68
N VAL A 132 -3.21 9.75 11.96
CA VAL A 132 -2.98 10.40 10.66
C VAL A 132 -2.06 11.62 10.81
N ALA A 133 -2.28 12.46 11.83
CA ALA A 133 -1.45 13.65 12.05
C ALA A 133 0.01 13.29 12.37
N GLU A 134 0.25 12.28 13.20
CA GLU A 134 1.62 11.77 13.47
C GLU A 134 2.25 11.18 12.21
N PHE A 135 1.48 10.42 11.43
CA PHE A 135 1.97 9.87 10.18
C PHE A 135 2.31 10.95 9.15
N GLN A 136 1.57 12.06 9.08
CA GLN A 136 1.92 13.19 8.21
C GLN A 136 3.26 13.83 8.58
N LYS A 137 3.70 13.75 9.84
CA LYS A 137 5.05 14.19 10.23
C LYS A 137 6.12 13.25 9.67
N ILE A 138 5.83 11.95 9.64
CA ILE A 138 6.71 10.93 9.06
C ILE A 138 6.74 11.04 7.54
N TYR A 139 5.59 11.22 6.89
CA TYR A 139 5.44 11.31 5.43
C TYR A 139 4.64 12.57 5.02
N PRO A 140 5.28 13.75 4.92
CA PRO A 140 4.61 15.03 4.71
C PRO A 140 3.78 15.16 3.42
N SER A 141 4.11 14.35 2.39
CA SER A 141 3.36 14.34 1.13
C SER A 141 2.08 13.48 1.18
N TYR A 142 1.70 12.97 2.36
CA TYR A 142 0.48 12.20 2.54
C TYR A 142 -0.77 13.06 2.31
N ALA A 143 -1.43 12.80 1.18
CA ALA A 143 -2.64 13.47 0.72
C ALA A 143 -3.57 12.42 0.10
N PRO A 144 -4.27 11.62 0.92
CA PRO A 144 -5.12 10.54 0.43
C PRO A 144 -6.32 11.05 -0.35
N ALA A 145 -6.69 10.34 -1.41
CA ALA A 145 -8.02 10.48 -2.00
C ALA A 145 -9.08 10.08 -0.96
N ARG A 146 -10.29 10.62 -1.11
CA ARG A 146 -11.38 10.42 -0.15
C ARG A 146 -11.67 8.95 0.15
N GLY A 147 -11.63 8.06 -0.84
CA GLY A 147 -11.89 6.64 -0.62
C GLY A 147 -10.86 5.98 0.30
N MET A 148 -9.57 6.30 0.15
CA MET A 148 -8.52 5.80 1.06
C MET A 148 -8.64 6.42 2.46
N ALA A 149 -8.93 7.72 2.55
CA ALA A 149 -9.12 8.40 3.83
C ALA A 149 -10.30 7.82 4.61
N ASP A 150 -11.43 7.62 3.94
CA ASP A 150 -12.64 7.06 4.52
C ASP A 150 -12.41 5.59 4.91
N TYR A 151 -11.69 4.81 4.10
CA TYR A 151 -11.30 3.44 4.46
C TYR A 151 -10.50 3.40 5.77
N ILE A 152 -9.49 4.26 5.91
CA ILE A 152 -8.68 4.33 7.14
C ILE A 152 -9.55 4.69 8.34
N ARG A 153 -10.41 5.71 8.23
CA ARG A 153 -11.30 6.12 9.33
C ARG A 153 -12.25 5.01 9.76
N LEU A 154 -12.87 4.32 8.80
CA LEU A 154 -13.84 3.27 9.09
C LEU A 154 -13.20 2.02 9.71
N ASN A 155 -11.93 1.74 9.39
CA ASN A 155 -11.26 0.50 9.78
C ASN A 155 -10.12 0.70 10.79
N TRP A 156 -9.87 1.91 11.28
CA TRP A 156 -8.72 2.23 12.15
C TRP A 156 -8.56 1.26 13.32
N ALA A 157 -9.66 0.98 14.02
CA ALA A 157 -9.67 0.09 15.18
C ALA A 157 -9.24 -1.34 14.84
N GLN A 158 -9.55 -1.85 13.64
CA GLN A 158 -9.14 -3.20 13.22
C GLN A 158 -7.63 -3.32 13.02
N TYR A 159 -6.98 -2.20 12.68
CA TYR A 159 -5.56 -2.13 12.39
C TYR A 159 -4.74 -1.64 13.58
N GLN A 160 -5.32 -1.47 14.76
CA GLN A 160 -4.53 -1.13 15.95
C GLN A 160 -3.66 -2.32 16.38
N PHE A 161 -2.41 -2.02 16.75
CA PHE A 161 -1.47 -2.97 17.32
C PHE A 161 -2.07 -3.65 18.54
N SER A 162 -2.06 -4.99 18.55
CA SER A 162 -2.74 -5.79 19.57
C SER A 162 -1.79 -6.47 20.58
N GLY A 163 -0.48 -6.26 20.49
CA GLY A 163 0.51 -6.93 21.34
C GLY A 163 0.76 -8.38 20.91
#